data_AF-A0A761S9Q2-F1
#
_entry.id   AF-A0A761S9Q2-F1
#
_cell.length_a   1.000
_cell.length_b   1.000
_cell.length_c   1.000
_cell.angle_alpha   90.00
_cell.angle_beta   90.00
_cell.angle_gamma   90.00
#
_symmetry.space_group_name_H-M   'P 1'
#
loop_
_entity.id
_entity.type
_entity.pdbx_description
1 polymer ?
#
loop_
_entity_poly.entity_id
_entity_poly.type
_entity_poly.pdbx_seq_one_letter_code
_entity_poly.pdbx_strand_id
1 'polypeptide(L)' 'MNDDRMTVVPDFLGELDAGVFMNKIAAALNTVGLGVLNNGNKGKVVLTFDFERMGNSVEEKRVKIKHKL' A
#
# COMPACT_ATOMS: atom_id res chain seq x y z
N MET A 1 -1.39 3.05 22.70
CA MET A 1 -1.33 4.02 21.58
C MET A 1 -2.63 4.79 21.62
N ASN A 2 -2.62 6.13 21.53
CA ASN A 2 -3.86 6.89 21.37
C ASN A 2 -4.29 6.77 19.91
N ASP A 3 -5.54 6.39 19.66
CA ASP A 3 -6.07 6.17 18.30
C ASP A 3 -6.03 7.45 17.44
N ASP A 4 -6.02 8.63 18.07
CA ASP A 4 -5.92 9.95 17.43
C ASP A 4 -4.64 10.18 16.58
N ARG A 5 -3.65 9.28 16.65
CA ARG A 5 -2.41 9.37 15.87
C ARG A 5 -2.29 8.32 14.75
N MET A 6 -3.33 7.53 14.51
CA MET A 6 -3.31 6.52 13.44
C MET A 6 -3.59 7.14 12.07
N THR A 7 -2.92 6.61 11.03
CA THR A 7 -3.22 6.94 9.64
C THR A 7 -4.63 6.46 9.29
N VAL A 8 -5.41 7.31 8.60
CA VAL A 8 -6.67 6.88 7.98
C VAL A 8 -6.34 6.07 6.72
N VAL A 9 -6.35 4.74 6.85
CA VAL A 9 -5.89 3.83 5.78
C VAL A 9 -6.67 3.99 4.47
N PRO A 10 -8.01 4.11 4.44
CA PRO A 10 -8.75 4.32 3.20
C PRO A 10 -8.31 5.58 2.45
N ASP A 11 -8.14 6.69 3.17
CA ASP A 11 -7.71 7.97 2.59
C ASP A 11 -6.27 7.85 2.08
N PHE A 12 -5.37 7.31 2.91
CA PHE A 12 -3.97 7.11 2.52
C PHE A 12 -3.85 6.27 1.24
N LEU A 13 -4.46 5.10 1.18
CA LEU A 13 -4.39 4.24 -0.01
C LEU A 13 -5.14 4.82 -1.21
N GLY A 14 -6.23 5.57 -0.96
CA GLY A 14 -7.04 6.24 -1.97
C GLY A 14 -6.36 7.46 -2.61
N GLU A 15 -5.36 8.04 -1.98
CA GLU A 15 -4.57 9.15 -2.54
C GLU A 15 -3.31 8.67 -3.30
N LEU A 16 -2.86 7.44 -3.06
CA LEU A 16 -1.68 6.89 -3.73
C LEU A 16 -1.88 6.77 -5.25
N ASP A 17 -0.81 7.07 -5.98
CA ASP A 17 -0.77 6.94 -7.44
C ASP A 17 -1.91 7.70 -8.14
N ALA A 18 -2.12 8.96 -7.74
CA ALA A 18 -3.21 9.81 -8.22
C ALA A 18 -4.61 9.15 -8.08
N GLY A 19 -4.77 8.30 -7.05
CA GLY A 19 -6.00 7.62 -6.69
C GLY A 19 -6.33 6.37 -7.49
N VAL A 20 -5.41 5.86 -8.32
CA VAL A 20 -5.63 4.59 -9.03
C VAL A 20 -5.07 3.37 -8.30
N PHE A 21 -4.33 3.56 -7.19
CA PHE A 21 -3.67 2.46 -6.48
C PHE A 21 -4.66 1.40 -5.96
N MET A 22 -5.81 1.83 -5.43
CA MET A 22 -6.87 0.91 -4.99
C MET A 22 -7.38 0.01 -6.11
N ASN A 23 -7.54 0.55 -7.34
CA ASN A 23 -7.94 -0.23 -8.50
C ASN A 23 -6.87 -1.26 -8.90
N LYS A 24 -5.58 -0.90 -8.76
CA LYS A 24 -4.46 -1.82 -9.02
C LYS A 24 -4.43 -2.97 -8.01
N ILE A 25 -4.66 -2.70 -6.73
CA ILE A 25 -4.79 -3.74 -5.69
C ILE A 25 -5.96 -4.67 -6.02
N ALA A 26 -7.13 -4.10 -6.34
CA ALA A 26 -8.32 -4.89 -6.67
C ALA A 26 -8.06 -5.81 -7.87
N ALA A 27 -7.44 -5.29 -8.94
CA ALA A 27 -7.08 -6.09 -10.10
C ALA A 27 -6.10 -7.23 -9.78
N ALA A 28 -5.07 -6.95 -8.96
CA ALA A 28 -4.10 -7.97 -8.54
C ALA A 28 -4.75 -9.07 -7.69
N LEU A 29 -5.60 -8.71 -6.74
CA LEU A 29 -6.35 -9.66 -5.91
C LEU A 29 -7.27 -10.55 -6.76
N ASN A 30 -8.02 -9.96 -7.71
CA ASN A 30 -8.89 -10.71 -8.61
C ASN A 30 -8.10 -11.67 -9.49
N THR A 31 -6.98 -11.21 -10.04
CA THR A 31 -6.13 -12.02 -10.92
C THR A 31 -5.53 -13.21 -10.18
N VAL A 32 -5.00 -12.97 -8.98
CA VAL A 32 -4.45 -14.04 -8.14
C VAL A 32 -5.55 -15.00 -7.69
N GLY A 33 -6.71 -14.49 -7.27
CA GLY A 33 -7.86 -15.32 -6.87
C GLY A 33 -8.35 -16.24 -7.99
N LEU A 34 -8.53 -15.68 -9.20
CA LEU A 34 -8.88 -16.46 -10.38
C LEU A 34 -7.81 -17.50 -10.73
N GLY A 35 -6.54 -17.13 -10.62
CA GLY A 35 -5.41 -18.04 -10.84
C GLY A 35 -5.40 -19.21 -9.86
N VAL A 36 -5.70 -18.96 -8.58
CA VAL A 36 -5.83 -20.01 -7.55
C VAL A 36 -6.96 -20.97 -7.88
N LEU A 37 -8.15 -20.44 -8.23
CA LEU A 37 -9.32 -21.26 -8.57
C LEU A 37 -9.06 -22.14 -9.79
N ASN A 38 -8.45 -21.58 -10.85
CA ASN A 38 -8.28 -22.28 -12.11
C ASN A 38 -7.10 -23.27 -12.11
N ASN A 39 -6.08 -23.05 -11.29
CA ASN A 39 -4.84 -23.85 -11.31
C ASN A 39 -4.61 -24.68 -10.04
N GLY A 40 -5.43 -24.52 -9.00
CA GLY A 40 -5.35 -25.29 -7.74
C GLY A 40 -4.14 -25.00 -6.86
N ASN A 41 -3.25 -24.08 -7.27
CA ASN A 41 -2.05 -23.69 -6.54
C ASN A 41 -2.33 -22.52 -5.59
N LYS A 42 -1.50 -22.38 -4.55
CA LYS A 42 -1.56 -21.22 -3.63
C LYS A 42 -1.11 -19.93 -4.33
N GLY A 43 -1.77 -18.81 -4.02
CA GLY A 43 -1.46 -17.49 -4.56
C GLY A 43 -1.05 -16.49 -3.47
N LYS A 44 -0.37 -15.41 -3.87
CA LYS A 44 0.07 -14.34 -2.96
C LYS A 44 0.04 -12.99 -3.68
N VAL A 45 -0.41 -11.95 -2.99
CA VAL A 45 -0.22 -10.54 -3.36
C VAL A 45 0.64 -9.89 -2.27
N VAL A 46 1.62 -9.07 -2.64
CA VAL A 46 2.52 -8.39 -1.71
C VAL A 46 2.47 -6.90 -1.97
N LEU A 47 2.26 -6.11 -0.92
CA LEU A 47 2.42 -4.66 -0.95
C LEU A 47 3.65 -4.30 -0.14
N THR A 48 4.54 -3.50 -0.72
CA THR A 48 5.74 -3.02 -0.06
C THR A 48 5.69 -1.50 0.05
N PHE A 49 6.02 -0.96 1.23
CA PHE A 49 6.14 0.46 1.48
C PHE A 49 7.53 0.76 2.05
N ASP A 50 8.31 1.55 1.33
CA ASP A 50 9.64 1.98 1.74
C ASP A 50 9.56 3.40 2.31
N PHE A 51 10.06 3.58 3.53
CA PHE A 51 10.04 4.84 4.26
C PHE A 51 11.43 5.48 4.27
N GLU A 52 11.48 6.76 3.94
CA GLU A 52 12.70 7.57 3.96
C GLU A 52 12.39 8.91 4.62
N ARG A 53 13.33 9.47 5.39
CA ARG A 53 13.17 10.82 5.94
C ARG A 53 13.26 11.84 4.81
N MET A 54 12.41 12.86 4.80
CA MET A 54 12.48 13.92 3.78
C MET A 54 13.62 14.93 4.01
N GLY A 55 14.29 14.85 5.15
CA GLY A 55 15.45 15.68 5.48
C GLY A 55 16.31 15.06 6.56
N ASN A 56 17.51 15.62 6.73
CA ASN A 56 18.49 15.13 7.71
C ASN A 56 18.18 15.63 9.13
N SER A 57 17.44 16.73 9.28
CA SER A 57 17.03 17.26 10.59
C SER A 57 15.94 16.41 11.22
N VAL A 58 16.06 16.12 12.52
CA VAL A 58 15.06 15.36 13.30
C VAL A 58 13.81 16.21 13.57
N GLU A 59 13.92 17.52 13.38
CA GLU A 59 12.80 18.46 13.47
C GLU A 59 11.87 18.37 12.24
N GLU A 60 12.38 17.90 11.10
CA GLU A 60 11.60 17.59 9.90
C GLU A 60 10.80 16.29 10.12
N LYS A 61 9.53 16.41 10.54
CA LYS A 61 8.65 15.28 10.87
C LYS A 61 7.93 14.67 9.65
N ARG A 62 8.44 14.89 8.44
CA ARG A 62 7.87 14.35 7.20
C ARG A 62 8.71 13.17 6.68
N VAL A 63 8.02 12.17 6.15
CA VAL A 63 8.61 10.99 5.52
C VAL A 63 8.16 10.90 4.08
N LYS A 64 9.06 10.43 3.22
CA LYS A 64 8.75 10.00 1.87
C LYS A 64 8.39 8.54 1.92
N ILE A 65 7.30 8.18 1.25
CA ILE A 65 6.84 6.80 1.14
C ILE A 65 6.86 6.41 -0.33
N LYS A 66 7.62 5.38 -0.68
CA LYS A 66 7.53 4.72 -1.98
C LYS A 66 6.73 3.44 -1.81
N HIS A 67 5.87 3.14 -2.78
CA HIS A 67 5.06 1.92 -2.75
C HIS A 67 5.33 1.07 -3.98
N LYS A 68 5.21 -0.25 -3.81
CA LYS A 68 5.26 -1.23 -4.90
C LYS A 68 4.19 -2.29 -4.69
N LEU A 69 3.46 -2.57 -5.76
CA LEU A 69 2.56 -3.72 -5.92
C LEU A 69 3.30 -4.84 -6.65
#